data_AF-A0A0V1KWX4-F1
#
_entry.id   AF-A0A0V1KWX4-F1
#
_cell.length_a   1.000
_cell.length_b   1.000
_cell.length_c   1.000
_cell.angle_alpha   90.00
_cell.angle_beta   90.00
_cell.angle_gamma   90.00
#
_symmetry.space_group_name_H-M   'P 1'
#
loop_
_entity.id
_entity.type
_entity.pdbx_description
1 polymer ?
#
loop_
_entity_poly.entity_id
_entity_poly.type
_entity_poly.pdbx_seq_one_letter_code
_entity_poly.pdbx_strand_id
1 'polypeptide(L)'
;MGKALIAGIVGWQDTPDITMSPANVVAKPLEHVTAANDANKFIAYNNIPPDIPKVKTKSNSKGVLMMNPQVADEAAWIVHTIPGFPKALRGYVFPPEEIQKGHLFICLTIKESEIDAIAMALRIATPLIYHNDIPEDPARPNLKKLVNGESRLTPPLTVTRQISTADAAGLKVTIYSKSEKSKYEIYRRVLVKKLKTGIKVWTTRDKTLKSDCRILNRNIKLVTSPIAVDNQASSLESDVSQWLISEPGNKFCAIDKPYHKSQTKEPAMAVCIDDAAIFGHFNLIGPGPISWQNTPVLNQANNNNHAVFKTLEHVIAPNVANKFIAYNNIPPDIPKVKTKSNSKGVLMMNPQAPDEASWIVHTIPGFPKALTGYVFPPAEIQKGHLFICLTIKESEIDAIAMALRIATPLIYHNDIPDDPARPNLKKLVNGESRLTPPLTVTRQISTAAAAGLKVTIYSKSEKSKYEIYRRVLVKKLKTGIKVWTTRDKILKSDCRILNRNIKLVTSPIAVDNQAISLESDVSQWLISEQGNKFCVIDKPYHKSQTKEPAMAVCIDDAAIFDHFNRIGQNVENCA
;
A
#
# COMPACT_ATOMS: atom_id res chain seq x y z
N MET A 1 18.23 -14.81 1.67
CA MET A 1 17.80 -14.51 3.06
C MET A 1 16.29 -14.46 3.10
N GLY A 2 15.66 -15.14 4.06
CA GLY A 2 14.23 -15.08 4.27
C GLY A 2 13.85 -13.90 5.17
N LYS A 3 12.55 -13.60 5.25
CA LYS A 3 11.98 -12.60 6.15
C LYS A 3 10.94 -13.27 7.05
N ALA A 4 10.98 -12.99 8.35
CA ALA A 4 10.01 -13.54 9.32
C ALA A 4 9.40 -12.45 10.21
N LEU A 5 8.12 -12.59 10.53
CA LEU A 5 7.47 -11.88 11.63
C LEU A 5 7.48 -12.81 12.85
N ILE A 6 8.18 -12.40 13.91
CA ILE A 6 8.33 -13.19 15.14
C ILE A 6 7.55 -12.49 16.25
N ALA A 7 6.80 -13.27 17.03
CA ALA A 7 6.03 -12.75 18.15
C ALA A 7 6.93 -11.97 19.13
N GLY A 8 6.47 -10.80 19.57
CA GLY A 8 7.21 -9.91 20.46
C GLY A 8 8.27 -9.03 19.76
N ILE A 9 8.48 -9.18 18.45
CA ILE A 9 9.41 -8.36 17.67
C ILE A 9 8.63 -7.47 16.69
N VAL A 10 9.07 -6.21 16.55
CA VAL A 10 8.46 -5.24 15.62
C VAL A 10 9.14 -5.35 14.25
N GLY A 11 8.36 -5.54 13.19
CA GLY A 11 8.88 -5.53 11.82
C GLY A 11 9.33 -6.89 11.30
N TRP A 12 9.56 -6.97 9.99
CA TRP A 12 10.20 -8.11 9.34
C TRP A 12 11.64 -8.27 9.84
N GLN A 13 12.02 -9.49 10.17
CA GLN A 13 13.37 -9.85 10.59
C GLN A 13 14.06 -10.64 9.49
N ASP A 14 15.32 -10.32 9.22
CA ASP A 14 16.18 -11.18 8.39
C ASP A 14 16.39 -12.52 9.10
N THR A 15 16.23 -13.60 8.35
CA THR A 15 16.43 -14.94 8.88
C THR A 15 17.73 -15.53 8.38
N PRO A 16 18.42 -16.35 9.20
CA PRO A 16 19.53 -17.17 8.74
C PRO A 16 19.14 -17.97 7.49
N ASP A 17 20.14 -18.39 6.73
CA ASP A 17 19.93 -19.19 5.52
C ASP A 17 19.06 -20.42 5.82
N ILE A 18 18.00 -20.58 5.03
CA ILE A 18 17.02 -21.66 5.19
C ILE A 18 17.63 -23.05 4.95
N THR A 19 18.82 -23.13 4.35
CA THR A 19 19.57 -24.38 4.18
C THR A 19 20.36 -24.78 5.42
N MET A 20 20.59 -23.86 6.37
CA MET A 20 21.37 -24.12 7.58
C MET A 20 20.49 -24.60 8.74
N SER A 21 20.67 -25.85 9.18
CA SER A 21 20.05 -26.42 10.39
C SER A 21 21.03 -26.42 11.56
N PRO A 22 20.59 -26.27 12.84
CA PRO A 22 19.22 -26.04 13.32
C PRO A 22 18.86 -24.57 13.52
N ALA A 23 19.74 -23.63 13.15
CA ALA A 23 19.66 -22.22 13.54
C ALA A 23 18.65 -21.36 12.75
N ASN A 24 17.96 -21.92 11.75
CA ASN A 24 16.99 -21.15 10.95
C ASN A 24 15.54 -21.29 11.47
N VAL A 25 14.73 -20.27 11.18
CA VAL A 25 13.34 -20.13 11.68
C VAL A 25 12.35 -21.18 11.16
N VAL A 26 12.74 -21.97 10.14
CA VAL A 26 11.94 -23.06 9.57
C VAL A 26 12.39 -24.41 10.13
N ALA A 27 13.69 -24.63 10.27
CA ALA A 27 14.26 -25.88 10.78
C ALA A 27 13.93 -26.11 12.25
N LYS A 28 14.06 -25.08 13.09
CA LYS A 28 13.87 -25.23 14.54
C LYS A 28 12.46 -25.71 14.92
N PRO A 29 11.36 -25.14 14.40
CA PRO A 29 10.01 -25.67 14.66
C PRO A 29 9.76 -27.09 14.14
N LEU A 30 10.62 -27.61 13.26
CA LEU A 30 10.49 -28.93 12.64
C LEU A 30 11.53 -29.93 13.15
N GLU A 31 12.27 -29.62 14.21
CA GLU A 31 13.33 -30.49 14.71
C GLU A 31 12.79 -31.88 15.09
N HIS A 32 11.63 -31.94 15.74
CA HIS A 32 10.96 -33.20 16.12
C HIS A 32 10.14 -33.84 14.98
N VAL A 33 10.05 -33.17 13.84
CA VAL A 33 9.43 -33.70 12.61
C VAL A 33 10.51 -34.33 11.72
N THR A 34 11.71 -33.78 11.76
CA THR A 34 12.85 -34.19 10.93
C THR A 34 13.74 -35.22 11.61
N ALA A 35 13.76 -35.29 12.94
CA ALA A 35 14.43 -36.31 13.72
C ALA A 35 13.43 -37.00 14.66
N ALA A 36 13.69 -38.28 14.96
CA ALA A 36 12.87 -39.04 15.91
C ALA A 36 12.95 -38.42 17.31
N ASN A 37 11.80 -38.30 17.96
CA ASN A 37 11.66 -37.86 19.34
C ASN A 37 10.56 -38.71 19.98
N ASP A 38 10.85 -39.34 21.12
CA ASP A 38 9.91 -40.29 21.73
C ASP A 38 8.65 -39.61 22.26
N ALA A 39 8.78 -38.36 22.72
CA ALA A 39 7.67 -37.59 23.28
C ALA A 39 6.78 -36.99 22.18
N ASN A 40 7.35 -36.46 21.09
CA ASN A 40 6.57 -35.75 20.06
C ASN A 40 5.91 -36.70 19.06
N LYS A 41 4.70 -36.34 18.63
CA LYS A 41 3.91 -37.03 17.62
C LYS A 41 3.30 -36.01 16.66
N PHE A 42 3.20 -36.34 15.38
CA PHE A 42 2.75 -35.42 14.35
C PHE A 42 2.02 -36.11 13.17
N ILE A 43 1.22 -35.30 12.49
CA ILE A 43 0.67 -35.56 11.17
C ILE A 43 1.38 -34.63 10.19
N ALA A 44 1.91 -35.19 9.12
CA ALA A 44 2.45 -34.42 8.01
C ALA A 44 1.60 -34.63 6.76
N TYR A 45 1.23 -33.51 6.12
CA TYR A 45 0.38 -33.52 4.94
C TYR A 45 0.93 -32.61 3.85
N ASN A 46 0.91 -33.06 2.60
CA ASN A 46 1.40 -32.31 1.45
C ASN A 46 0.84 -32.92 0.16
N ASN A 47 0.40 -32.09 -0.79
CA ASN A 47 -0.06 -32.56 -2.09
C ASN A 47 1.07 -33.04 -3.02
N ILE A 48 2.31 -32.66 -2.72
CA ILE A 48 3.54 -33.16 -3.35
C ILE A 48 4.47 -33.57 -2.20
N PRO A 49 4.25 -34.73 -1.56
CA PRO A 49 5.09 -35.15 -0.45
C PRO A 49 6.51 -35.52 -0.91
N PRO A 50 7.53 -35.40 -0.05
CA PRO A 50 8.89 -35.74 -0.41
C PRO A 50 9.03 -37.23 -0.74
N ASP A 51 9.86 -37.53 -1.74
CA ASP A 51 10.27 -38.89 -2.12
C ASP A 51 9.11 -39.84 -2.49
N ILE A 52 7.91 -39.31 -2.74
CA ILE A 52 6.73 -40.08 -3.17
C ILE A 52 6.34 -39.64 -4.60
N PRO A 53 6.28 -40.57 -5.58
CA PRO A 53 5.88 -40.25 -6.95
C PRO A 53 4.48 -39.64 -7.03
N LYS A 54 4.33 -38.60 -7.86
CA LYS A 54 3.13 -37.75 -8.06
C LYS A 54 1.78 -38.43 -7.79
N VAL A 55 1.34 -38.38 -6.53
CA VAL A 55 0.02 -38.86 -6.12
C VAL A 55 -1.04 -37.89 -6.63
N LYS A 56 -2.07 -38.41 -7.30
CA LYS A 56 -3.19 -37.58 -7.77
C LYS A 56 -4.04 -37.15 -6.57
N THR A 57 -3.88 -35.91 -6.12
CA THR A 57 -4.78 -35.26 -5.17
C THR A 57 -5.30 -33.94 -5.75
N LYS A 58 -6.51 -33.54 -5.34
CA LYS A 58 -7.09 -32.23 -5.68
C LYS A 58 -6.85 -31.19 -4.60
N SER A 59 -6.34 -31.56 -3.45
CA SER A 59 -5.97 -30.60 -2.40
C SER A 59 -4.61 -29.98 -2.70
N ASN A 60 -4.41 -28.74 -2.28
CA ASN A 60 -3.11 -28.06 -2.32
C ASN A 60 -2.53 -27.83 -0.92
N SER A 61 -3.30 -28.17 0.12
CA SER A 61 -2.95 -27.96 1.52
C SER A 61 -1.65 -28.70 1.87
N LYS A 62 -0.76 -27.99 2.57
CA LYS A 62 0.49 -28.54 3.11
C LYS A 62 0.74 -28.03 4.53
N GLY A 63 1.36 -28.85 5.35
CA GLY A 63 1.62 -28.50 6.73
C GLY A 63 1.94 -29.68 7.62
N VAL A 64 2.11 -29.36 8.90
CA VAL A 64 2.37 -30.31 9.98
C VAL A 64 1.52 -29.93 11.19
N LEU A 65 0.82 -30.90 11.76
CA LEU A 65 0.15 -30.76 13.04
C LEU A 65 0.88 -31.65 14.04
N MET A 66 1.43 -31.10 15.11
CA MET A 66 2.25 -31.85 16.07
C MET A 66 1.83 -31.56 17.51
N MET A 67 2.13 -32.52 18.39
CA MET A 67 1.85 -32.43 19.80
C MET A 67 2.81 -33.30 20.62
N ASN A 68 2.95 -32.96 21.89
CA ASN A 68 3.53 -33.83 22.90
C ASN A 68 2.40 -34.45 23.75
N PRO A 69 2.00 -35.71 23.54
CA PRO A 69 1.00 -36.39 24.38
C PRO A 69 1.37 -36.50 25.87
N GLN A 70 2.62 -36.25 26.25
CA GLN A 70 3.07 -36.32 27.64
C GLN A 70 2.91 -34.98 28.39
N VAL A 71 2.68 -33.88 27.69
CA VAL A 71 2.63 -32.53 28.26
C VAL A 71 1.37 -31.81 27.80
N ALA A 72 0.57 -31.35 28.76
CA ALA A 72 -0.67 -30.64 28.47
C ALA A 72 -0.37 -29.33 27.71
N ASP A 73 -1.19 -29.06 26.69
CA ASP A 73 -1.14 -27.84 25.87
C ASP A 73 0.20 -27.59 25.14
N GLU A 74 1.01 -28.63 24.92
CA GLU A 74 2.20 -28.59 24.07
C GLU A 74 1.86 -29.10 22.66
N ALA A 75 1.32 -28.22 21.82
CA ALA A 75 1.00 -28.51 20.43
C ALA A 75 1.32 -27.34 19.48
N ALA A 76 1.60 -27.67 18.24
CA ALA A 76 1.89 -26.69 17.19
C ALA A 76 1.25 -27.08 15.86
N TRP A 77 0.81 -26.07 15.11
CA TRP A 77 0.32 -26.23 13.75
C TRP A 77 1.09 -25.35 12.78
N ILE A 78 1.67 -26.00 11.78
CA ILE A 78 2.45 -25.39 10.73
C ILE A 78 1.68 -25.48 9.41
N VAL A 79 1.58 -24.35 8.71
CA VAL A 79 1.00 -24.25 7.37
C VAL A 79 2.04 -23.66 6.43
N HIS A 80 2.25 -24.29 5.27
CA HIS A 80 3.25 -23.80 4.30
C HIS A 80 2.84 -24.04 2.85
N THR A 81 3.62 -23.49 1.92
CA THR A 81 3.38 -23.63 0.46
C THR A 81 4.40 -24.53 -0.25
N ILE A 82 5.45 -24.96 0.45
CA ILE A 82 6.62 -25.67 -0.08
C ILE A 82 6.30 -27.13 -0.51
N PRO A 83 6.39 -27.50 -1.80
CA PRO A 83 6.29 -28.88 -2.25
C PRO A 83 7.55 -29.69 -1.85
N GLY A 84 7.41 -31.01 -1.69
CA GLY A 84 8.53 -31.89 -1.34
C GLY A 84 9.06 -31.72 0.09
N PHE A 85 8.25 -31.18 1.01
CA PHE A 85 8.69 -30.78 2.35
C PHE A 85 7.57 -30.96 3.41
N PRO A 86 7.91 -31.19 4.70
CA PRO A 86 9.21 -31.64 5.22
C PRO A 86 9.45 -33.14 5.03
N LYS A 87 10.71 -33.59 5.12
CA LYS A 87 11.04 -35.02 5.14
C LYS A 87 10.83 -35.59 6.55
N ALA A 88 9.69 -36.24 6.77
CA ALA A 88 9.36 -36.86 8.06
C ALA A 88 10.44 -37.87 8.48
N LEU A 89 11.05 -37.64 9.65
CA LEU A 89 12.05 -38.50 10.31
C LEU A 89 13.33 -38.78 9.48
N ARG A 90 13.68 -37.92 8.51
CA ARG A 90 14.81 -38.14 7.58
C ARG A 90 15.77 -36.96 7.48
N GLY A 91 15.85 -36.17 8.54
CA GLY A 91 16.68 -34.97 8.61
C GLY A 91 16.07 -33.77 7.88
N TYR A 92 16.56 -32.59 8.23
CA TYR A 92 16.13 -31.35 7.63
C TYR A 92 16.79 -31.15 6.27
N VAL A 93 15.98 -31.06 5.22
CA VAL A 93 16.43 -30.69 3.87
C VAL A 93 15.38 -29.77 3.26
N PHE A 94 15.76 -28.53 2.99
CA PHE A 94 14.92 -27.62 2.20
C PHE A 94 15.05 -28.00 0.71
N PRO A 95 13.95 -28.15 -0.05
CA PRO A 95 14.01 -28.58 -1.44
C PRO A 95 14.80 -27.58 -2.32
N PRO A 96 15.88 -28.00 -3.01
CA PRO A 96 16.73 -27.08 -3.77
C PRO A 96 15.99 -26.29 -4.86
N GLU A 97 15.02 -26.92 -5.53
CA GLU A 97 14.19 -26.30 -6.58
C GLU A 97 13.27 -25.18 -6.07
N GLU A 98 13.07 -25.11 -4.75
CA GLU A 98 12.17 -24.17 -4.09
C GLU A 98 12.92 -23.01 -3.42
N ILE A 99 14.26 -23.05 -3.35
CA ILE A 99 15.09 -21.99 -2.72
C ILE A 99 14.93 -20.64 -3.43
N GLN A 100 14.76 -20.66 -4.76
CA GLN A 100 14.64 -19.45 -5.59
C GLN A 100 13.20 -18.92 -5.68
N LYS A 101 12.24 -19.55 -5.01
CA LYS A 101 10.82 -19.19 -5.09
C LYS A 101 10.34 -18.53 -3.80
N GLY A 102 9.38 -17.63 -3.94
CA GLY A 102 8.65 -17.06 -2.81
C GLY A 102 7.72 -18.11 -2.18
N HIS A 103 7.89 -18.33 -0.88
CA HIS A 103 7.05 -19.25 -0.09
C HIS A 103 6.49 -18.55 1.14
N LEU A 104 5.38 -19.08 1.63
CA LEU A 104 4.78 -18.68 2.90
C LEU A 104 4.88 -19.83 3.90
N PHE A 105 5.22 -19.48 5.13
CA PHE A 105 5.33 -20.40 6.27
C PHE A 105 4.69 -19.74 7.49
N ILE A 106 3.79 -20.45 8.16
CA ILE A 106 3.10 -20.02 9.37
C ILE A 106 3.30 -21.11 10.42
N CYS A 107 3.73 -20.73 11.62
CA CYS A 107 3.83 -21.61 12.78
C CYS A 107 2.97 -21.04 13.91
N LEU A 108 2.03 -21.82 14.40
CA LEU A 108 1.12 -21.44 15.49
C LEU A 108 1.31 -22.41 16.65
N THR A 109 1.62 -21.90 17.84
CA THR A 109 1.49 -22.66 19.08
C THR A 109 0.01 -22.73 19.44
N ILE A 110 -0.53 -23.93 19.58
CA ILE A 110 -1.96 -24.18 19.78
C ILE A 110 -2.18 -25.01 21.03
N LYS A 111 -3.37 -24.90 21.63
CA LYS A 111 -3.78 -25.80 22.70
C LYS A 111 -4.13 -27.17 22.14
N GLU A 112 -3.94 -28.19 22.94
CA GLU A 112 -4.23 -29.57 22.54
C GLU A 112 -5.74 -29.75 22.22
N SER A 113 -6.59 -29.01 22.95
CA SER A 113 -8.04 -28.97 22.72
C SER A 113 -8.46 -28.46 21.33
N GLU A 114 -7.58 -27.72 20.63
CA GLU A 114 -7.88 -27.16 19.31
C GLU A 114 -7.58 -28.14 18.15
N ILE A 115 -6.88 -29.25 18.44
CA ILE A 115 -6.45 -30.24 17.43
C ILE A 115 -7.64 -30.81 16.67
N ASP A 116 -8.73 -31.19 17.34
CA ASP A 116 -9.90 -31.78 16.67
C ASP A 116 -10.63 -30.77 15.76
N ALA A 117 -10.65 -29.48 16.15
CA ALA A 117 -11.21 -28.42 15.33
C ALA A 117 -10.39 -28.20 14.04
N ILE A 118 -9.06 -28.23 14.15
CA ILE A 118 -8.14 -28.19 13.00
C ILE A 118 -8.33 -29.43 12.13
N ALA A 119 -8.40 -30.62 12.74
CA ALA A 119 -8.59 -31.88 12.03
C ALA A 119 -9.91 -31.91 11.24
N MET A 120 -10.99 -31.33 11.78
CA MET A 120 -12.24 -31.19 11.05
C MET A 120 -12.08 -30.32 9.80
N ALA A 121 -11.36 -29.20 9.92
CA ALA A 121 -11.13 -28.31 8.79
C ALA A 121 -10.24 -28.96 7.71
N LEU A 122 -9.19 -29.68 8.13
CA LEU A 122 -8.33 -30.47 7.24
C LEU A 122 -9.12 -31.58 6.55
N ARG A 123 -10.00 -32.30 7.25
CA ARG A 123 -10.84 -33.36 6.65
C ARG A 123 -11.70 -32.84 5.50
N ILE A 124 -12.22 -31.61 5.60
CA ILE A 124 -12.98 -30.96 4.52
C ILE A 124 -12.08 -30.54 3.34
N ALA A 125 -10.83 -30.16 3.62
CA ALA A 125 -9.83 -29.80 2.62
C ALA A 125 -9.14 -31.03 1.96
N THR A 126 -9.37 -32.23 2.50
CA THR A 126 -8.89 -33.53 2.01
C THR A 126 -7.42 -33.53 1.60
N PRO A 127 -6.48 -33.09 2.47
CA PRO A 127 -5.07 -33.11 2.16
C PRO A 127 -4.55 -34.55 2.07
N LEU A 128 -3.43 -34.74 1.37
CA LEU A 128 -2.75 -36.02 1.35
C LEU A 128 -1.84 -36.12 2.59
N ILE A 129 -2.17 -37.04 3.50
CA ILE A 129 -1.35 -37.36 4.67
C ILE A 129 -0.31 -38.39 4.25
N TYR A 130 0.96 -38.13 4.58
CA TYR A 130 2.08 -39.03 4.26
C TYR A 130 2.84 -39.50 5.50
N HIS A 131 2.53 -38.94 6.67
CA HIS A 131 3.00 -39.40 7.97
C HIS A 131 1.95 -39.13 9.04
N ASN A 132 1.76 -40.08 9.95
CA ASN A 132 0.96 -39.93 11.16
C ASN A 132 1.47 -40.90 12.23
N ASP A 133 1.78 -40.37 13.40
CA ASP A 133 2.03 -41.16 14.61
C ASP A 133 1.29 -40.58 15.85
N ILE A 134 0.38 -39.61 15.66
CA ILE A 134 -0.45 -39.10 16.75
C ILE A 134 -1.36 -40.24 17.28
N PRO A 135 -1.35 -40.52 18.60
CA PRO A 135 -2.15 -41.59 19.17
C PRO A 135 -3.65 -41.34 19.01
N GLU A 136 -4.42 -42.43 18.90
CA GLU A 136 -5.88 -42.33 18.89
C GLU A 136 -6.40 -41.81 20.25
N ASP A 137 -7.31 -40.84 20.18
CA ASP A 137 -7.97 -40.26 21.34
C ASP A 137 -9.48 -40.18 21.04
N PRO A 138 -10.36 -40.80 21.84
CA PRO A 138 -11.82 -40.67 21.70
C PRO A 138 -12.31 -39.21 21.73
N ALA A 139 -11.58 -38.29 22.36
CA ALA A 139 -11.89 -36.86 22.36
C ALA A 139 -11.59 -36.17 21.01
N ARG A 140 -10.93 -36.86 20.06
CA ARG A 140 -10.54 -36.31 18.74
C ARG A 140 -11.11 -37.14 17.58
N PRO A 141 -12.44 -37.27 17.48
CA PRO A 141 -13.07 -38.09 16.46
C PRO A 141 -12.81 -37.58 15.04
N ASN A 142 -12.61 -36.28 14.81
CA ASN A 142 -12.29 -35.77 13.47
C ASN A 142 -10.84 -36.07 13.09
N LEU A 143 -9.92 -36.08 14.06
CA LEU A 143 -8.54 -36.51 13.86
C LEU A 143 -8.48 -37.96 13.40
N LYS A 144 -9.16 -38.86 14.11
CA LYS A 144 -9.28 -40.28 13.73
C LYS A 144 -9.80 -40.46 12.30
N LYS A 145 -10.85 -39.73 11.93
CA LYS A 145 -11.42 -39.77 10.58
C LYS A 145 -10.48 -39.22 9.51
N LEU A 146 -9.71 -38.18 9.85
CA LEU A 146 -8.74 -37.56 8.96
C LEU A 146 -7.60 -38.55 8.64
N VAL A 147 -7.01 -39.19 9.66
CA VAL A 147 -5.89 -40.15 9.48
C VAL A 147 -6.34 -41.42 8.78
N ASN A 148 -7.59 -41.87 9.01
CA ASN A 148 -8.17 -43.03 8.32
C ASN A 148 -8.57 -42.75 6.86
N GLY A 149 -8.43 -41.51 6.38
CA GLY A 149 -8.77 -41.15 4.99
C GLY A 149 -10.26 -41.19 4.69
N GLU A 150 -11.13 -40.99 5.69
CA GLU A 150 -12.59 -41.02 5.48
C GLU A 150 -13.05 -39.87 4.57
N SER A 151 -13.33 -40.20 3.31
CA SER A 151 -13.70 -39.25 2.25
C SER A 151 -15.21 -38.91 2.20
N ARG A 152 -16.04 -39.63 2.98
CA ARG A 152 -17.49 -39.41 3.01
C ARG A 152 -17.83 -38.18 3.86
N LEU A 153 -17.96 -37.05 3.18
CA LEU A 153 -18.44 -35.80 3.77
C LEU A 153 -19.97 -35.72 3.70
N THR A 154 -20.64 -35.67 4.84
CA THR A 154 -22.04 -35.26 4.97
C THR A 154 -22.12 -33.73 5.07
N PRO A 155 -23.21 -33.11 4.58
CA PRO A 155 -23.41 -31.67 4.77
C PRO A 155 -23.31 -31.25 6.25
N PRO A 156 -22.77 -30.06 6.55
CA PRO A 156 -22.38 -29.00 5.62
C PRO A 156 -21.05 -29.27 4.88
N LEU A 157 -21.03 -28.97 3.58
CA LEU A 157 -19.87 -29.18 2.68
C LEU A 157 -18.80 -28.08 2.78
N THR A 158 -19.00 -27.13 3.69
CA THR A 158 -18.06 -26.10 4.10
C THR A 158 -18.05 -26.00 5.62
N VAL A 159 -16.92 -25.63 6.20
CA VAL A 159 -16.77 -25.46 7.65
C VAL A 159 -16.05 -24.16 7.96
N THR A 160 -16.41 -23.57 9.10
CA THR A 160 -15.69 -22.46 9.72
C THR A 160 -15.36 -22.89 11.14
N ARG A 161 -14.08 -22.92 11.49
CA ARG A 161 -13.62 -23.21 12.85
C ARG A 161 -12.80 -22.06 13.37
N GLN A 162 -12.99 -21.73 14.62
CA GLN A 162 -12.21 -20.72 15.33
C GLN A 162 -11.42 -21.44 16.40
N ILE A 163 -10.13 -21.13 16.46
CA ILE A 163 -9.19 -21.62 17.46
C ILE A 163 -8.45 -20.41 18.05
N SER A 164 -7.85 -20.60 19.22
CA SER A 164 -6.95 -19.60 19.81
C SER A 164 -5.55 -20.19 19.98
N THR A 165 -4.52 -19.37 19.78
CA THR A 165 -3.14 -19.79 20.12
C THR A 165 -2.97 -19.93 21.63
N ALA A 166 -1.95 -20.68 22.07
CA ALA A 166 -1.81 -21.08 23.47
C ALA A 166 -1.48 -19.93 24.46
N ASP A 167 -0.95 -18.80 23.98
CA ASP A 167 -0.59 -17.65 24.82
C ASP A 167 -1.78 -17.01 25.56
N ALA A 168 -1.50 -16.34 26.69
CA ALA A 168 -2.52 -15.73 27.56
C ALA A 168 -3.43 -14.69 26.84
N ALA A 169 -2.92 -14.02 25.80
CA ALA A 169 -3.67 -13.10 24.95
C ALA A 169 -4.10 -13.70 23.60
N GLY A 170 -3.93 -15.02 23.42
CA GLY A 170 -3.90 -15.81 22.18
C GLY A 170 -4.57 -15.22 20.94
N LEU A 171 -3.87 -15.31 19.81
CA LEU A 171 -4.37 -14.87 18.51
C LEU A 171 -5.62 -15.67 18.13
N LYS A 172 -6.66 -14.97 17.69
CA LYS A 172 -7.85 -15.61 17.13
C LYS A 172 -7.56 -16.05 15.70
N VAL A 173 -7.61 -17.35 15.46
CA VAL A 173 -7.40 -17.92 14.14
C VAL A 173 -8.70 -18.56 13.66
N THR A 174 -9.16 -18.17 12.47
CA THR A 174 -10.34 -18.74 11.83
C THR A 174 -9.94 -19.54 10.61
N ILE A 175 -10.32 -20.82 10.58
CA ILE A 175 -10.08 -21.75 9.49
C ILE A 175 -11.36 -21.88 8.68
N TYR A 176 -11.26 -21.63 7.38
CA TYR A 176 -12.34 -21.82 6.42
C TYR A 176 -11.97 -22.95 5.47
N SER A 177 -12.81 -23.98 5.40
CA SER A 177 -12.60 -25.07 4.43
C SER A 177 -13.85 -25.32 3.61
N LYS A 178 -13.64 -25.72 2.35
CA LYS A 178 -14.68 -26.22 1.46
C LYS A 178 -14.26 -27.53 0.82
N SER A 179 -15.22 -28.43 0.66
CA SER A 179 -15.04 -29.65 -0.12
C SER A 179 -15.26 -29.41 -1.61
N GLU A 180 -14.76 -30.32 -2.46
CA GLU A 180 -15.03 -30.33 -3.90
C GLU A 180 -16.52 -30.45 -4.27
N LYS A 181 -17.33 -31.03 -3.37
CA LYS A 181 -18.78 -31.21 -3.55
C LYS A 181 -19.56 -29.90 -3.34
N SER A 182 -19.01 -28.94 -2.60
CA SER A 182 -19.66 -27.64 -2.34
C SER A 182 -19.87 -26.80 -3.61
N LYS A 183 -19.03 -26.99 -4.63
CA LYS A 183 -18.97 -26.16 -5.85
C LYS A 183 -18.77 -24.66 -5.59
N TYR A 184 -18.41 -24.28 -4.36
CA TYR A 184 -18.20 -22.89 -4.00
C TYR A 184 -16.82 -22.42 -4.43
N GLU A 185 -16.75 -21.15 -4.81
CA GLU A 185 -15.50 -20.42 -5.02
C GLU A 185 -15.04 -19.92 -3.64
N ILE A 186 -13.83 -20.32 -3.18
CA ILE A 186 -13.37 -20.06 -1.80
C ILE A 186 -13.30 -18.56 -1.48
N TYR A 187 -12.87 -17.70 -2.40
CA TYR A 187 -12.66 -16.28 -2.15
C TYR A 187 -13.98 -15.54 -1.94
N ARG A 188 -14.89 -15.57 -2.89
CA ARG A 188 -16.16 -14.83 -2.88
C ARG A 188 -17.23 -15.55 -2.07
N ARG A 189 -17.47 -16.84 -2.32
CA ARG A 189 -18.63 -17.56 -1.75
C ARG A 189 -18.38 -18.02 -0.32
N VAL A 190 -17.11 -18.12 0.10
CA VAL A 190 -16.73 -18.44 1.48
C VAL A 190 -16.14 -17.21 2.17
N LEU A 191 -14.96 -16.73 1.76
CA LEU A 191 -14.22 -15.70 2.50
C LEU A 191 -14.94 -14.35 2.53
N VAL A 192 -15.21 -13.71 1.39
CA VAL A 192 -15.95 -12.41 1.34
C VAL A 192 -17.30 -12.50 2.05
N LYS A 193 -18.02 -13.62 1.90
CA LYS A 193 -19.32 -13.82 2.55
C LYS A 193 -19.19 -13.94 4.08
N LYS A 194 -18.17 -14.64 4.58
CA LYS A 194 -17.96 -14.87 6.01
C LYS A 194 -17.28 -13.69 6.71
N LEU A 195 -16.29 -13.08 6.06
CA LEU A 195 -15.59 -11.88 6.53
C LEU A 195 -16.49 -10.64 6.50
N LYS A 196 -17.49 -10.61 5.61
CA LYS A 196 -18.43 -9.49 5.38
C LYS A 196 -17.76 -8.19 4.91
N THR A 197 -16.49 -8.24 4.50
CA THR A 197 -15.68 -7.10 4.01
C THR A 197 -15.19 -7.36 2.58
N GLY A 198 -14.58 -6.35 1.96
CA GLY A 198 -13.72 -6.57 0.79
C GLY A 198 -12.45 -7.33 1.18
N ILE A 199 -11.70 -7.78 0.17
CA ILE A 199 -10.40 -8.44 0.33
C ILE A 199 -9.42 -7.94 -0.73
N LYS A 200 -8.14 -7.81 -0.35
CA LYS A 200 -7.00 -7.58 -1.26
C LYS A 200 -6.19 -8.87 -1.32
N VAL A 201 -5.99 -9.40 -2.53
CA VAL A 201 -5.52 -10.78 -2.75
C VAL A 201 -4.23 -10.85 -3.58
N TRP A 202 -3.21 -11.52 -3.05
CA TRP A 202 -2.02 -11.97 -3.78
C TRP A 202 -2.17 -13.44 -4.16
N THR A 203 -2.20 -13.70 -5.47
CA THR A 203 -2.44 -15.03 -6.04
C THR A 203 -2.23 -14.99 -7.54
N THR A 204 -1.79 -16.11 -8.10
CA THR A 204 -1.89 -16.36 -9.55
C THR A 204 -3.35 -16.47 -9.98
N ARG A 205 -3.62 -16.25 -11.27
CA ARG A 205 -4.98 -16.07 -11.80
C ARG A 205 -5.15 -16.79 -13.13
N ASP A 206 -6.38 -17.19 -13.42
CA ASP A 206 -6.79 -17.51 -14.77
C ASP A 206 -7.43 -16.30 -15.45
N LYS A 207 -7.66 -16.36 -16.77
CA LYS A 207 -8.29 -15.26 -17.52
C LYS A 207 -9.79 -15.08 -17.23
N THR A 208 -10.39 -15.94 -16.40
CA THR A 208 -11.85 -16.03 -16.22
C THR A 208 -12.34 -15.31 -14.97
N LEU A 209 -11.60 -15.40 -13.86
CA LEU A 209 -11.93 -14.68 -12.63
C LEU A 209 -11.23 -13.32 -12.62
N LYS A 210 -12.04 -12.24 -12.65
CA LYS A 210 -11.56 -10.85 -12.56
C LYS A 210 -11.81 -10.29 -11.16
N SER A 211 -11.29 -9.08 -10.92
CA SER A 211 -11.71 -8.27 -9.77
C SER A 211 -13.24 -8.14 -9.75
N ASP A 212 -13.84 -8.33 -8.58
CA ASP A 212 -15.29 -8.25 -8.41
C ASP A 212 -15.64 -7.00 -7.59
N CYS A 213 -16.38 -6.07 -8.19
CA CYS A 213 -16.88 -4.85 -7.55
C CYS A 213 -18.42 -4.78 -7.53
N ARG A 214 -19.12 -5.92 -7.74
CA ARG A 214 -20.59 -5.94 -7.93
C ARG A 214 -21.39 -5.67 -6.66
N ILE A 215 -20.78 -5.78 -5.47
CA ILE A 215 -21.43 -5.56 -4.18
C ILE A 215 -20.69 -4.45 -3.45
N LEU A 216 -21.40 -3.36 -3.14
CA LEU A 216 -20.87 -2.22 -2.38
C LEU A 216 -20.19 -2.73 -1.09
N ASN A 217 -18.94 -2.34 -0.86
CA ASN A 217 -18.11 -2.71 0.30
C ASN A 217 -17.74 -4.21 0.44
N ARG A 218 -17.88 -5.02 -0.61
CA ARG A 218 -17.47 -6.45 -0.63
C ARG A 218 -16.73 -6.80 -1.91
N ASN A 219 -15.67 -6.05 -2.17
CA ASN A 219 -14.89 -6.15 -3.40
C ASN A 219 -13.75 -7.17 -3.27
N ILE A 220 -13.42 -7.84 -4.37
CA ILE A 220 -12.16 -8.60 -4.49
C ILE A 220 -11.19 -7.74 -5.29
N LYS A 221 -10.24 -7.13 -4.59
CA LYS A 221 -9.12 -6.41 -5.17
C LYS A 221 -7.93 -7.34 -5.32
N LEU A 222 -7.20 -7.12 -6.39
CA LEU A 222 -6.15 -8.01 -6.83
C LEU A 222 -4.81 -7.26 -6.74
N VAL A 223 -3.85 -7.81 -6.01
CA VAL A 223 -2.51 -7.20 -5.84
C VAL A 223 -1.73 -7.30 -7.15
N THR A 224 -1.15 -6.20 -7.62
CA THR A 224 -0.38 -6.18 -8.85
C THR A 224 1.05 -6.68 -8.61
N SER A 225 1.55 -7.53 -9.52
CA SER A 225 2.95 -7.99 -9.55
C SER A 225 3.85 -6.93 -10.19
N PRO A 226 5.11 -6.77 -9.76
CA PRO A 226 5.78 -7.46 -8.64
C PRO A 226 5.48 -6.80 -7.30
N ILE A 227 5.42 -7.57 -6.21
CA ILE A 227 5.38 -7.04 -4.83
C ILE A 227 6.79 -6.83 -4.29
N ALA A 228 6.92 -6.14 -3.16
CA ALA A 228 8.12 -6.27 -2.33
C ALA A 228 7.78 -6.56 -0.87
N VAL A 229 8.56 -7.45 -0.28
CA VAL A 229 8.53 -7.77 1.14
C VAL A 229 9.83 -7.27 1.74
N ASP A 230 9.76 -6.18 2.52
CA ASP A 230 10.93 -5.55 3.14
C ASP A 230 12.09 -5.30 2.15
N ASN A 231 11.77 -4.59 1.06
CA ASN A 231 12.66 -4.27 -0.07
C ASN A 231 13.14 -5.45 -0.93
N GLN A 232 12.69 -6.69 -0.66
CA GLN A 232 12.93 -7.83 -1.53
C GLN A 232 11.78 -8.00 -2.52
N ALA A 233 12.08 -7.90 -3.82
CA ALA A 233 11.08 -8.06 -4.87
C ALA A 233 10.63 -9.52 -5.01
N SER A 234 9.33 -9.73 -5.22
CA SER A 234 8.73 -11.03 -5.53
C SER A 234 7.67 -10.85 -6.61
N SER A 235 7.55 -11.79 -7.54
CA SER A 235 6.61 -11.71 -8.65
C SER A 235 5.67 -12.92 -8.67
N LEU A 236 4.53 -12.82 -9.34
CA LEU A 236 3.60 -13.95 -9.46
C LEU A 236 4.20 -15.15 -10.21
N GLU A 237 5.31 -14.95 -10.94
CA GLU A 237 6.05 -16.00 -11.64
C GLU A 237 7.05 -16.72 -10.73
N SER A 238 7.59 -16.02 -9.72
CA SER A 238 8.56 -16.57 -8.77
C SER A 238 7.98 -16.88 -7.40
N ASP A 239 6.74 -16.50 -7.11
CA ASP A 239 6.08 -16.69 -5.81
C ASP A 239 4.93 -17.70 -5.91
N VAL A 240 5.00 -18.76 -5.09
CA VAL A 240 3.96 -19.80 -5.04
C VAL A 240 3.01 -19.64 -3.86
N SER A 241 3.09 -18.55 -3.10
CA SER A 241 2.17 -18.25 -2.02
C SER A 241 0.83 -17.71 -2.52
N GLN A 242 -0.23 -17.97 -1.75
CA GLN A 242 -1.51 -17.31 -1.93
C GLN A 242 -1.97 -16.79 -0.58
N TRP A 243 -2.24 -15.48 -0.53
CA TRP A 243 -2.69 -14.83 0.69
C TRP A 243 -3.62 -13.67 0.38
N LEU A 244 -4.39 -13.26 1.39
CA LEU A 244 -5.21 -12.07 1.33
C LEU A 244 -5.23 -11.31 2.64
N ILE A 245 -5.71 -10.08 2.56
CA ILE A 245 -6.07 -9.26 3.72
C ILE A 245 -7.49 -8.71 3.56
N SER A 246 -8.18 -8.42 4.67
CA SER A 246 -9.52 -7.80 4.65
C SER A 246 -9.47 -6.28 4.46
N GLU A 247 -10.44 -5.71 3.74
CA GLU A 247 -10.53 -4.27 3.48
C GLU A 247 -11.97 -3.74 3.61
N PRO A 248 -12.27 -2.86 4.60
CA PRO A 248 -11.45 -2.54 5.77
C PRO A 248 -11.37 -3.75 6.72
N GLY A 249 -10.31 -3.86 7.52
CA GLY A 249 -10.21 -4.89 8.55
C GLY A 249 -8.81 -5.06 9.12
N ASN A 250 -8.62 -6.16 9.85
CA ASN A 250 -7.41 -6.53 10.59
C ASN A 250 -7.06 -8.02 10.42
N LYS A 251 -7.48 -8.62 9.29
CA LYS A 251 -7.32 -10.07 9.07
C LYS A 251 -6.36 -10.33 7.93
N PHE A 252 -5.40 -11.20 8.18
CA PHE A 252 -4.54 -11.80 7.19
C PHE A 252 -4.95 -13.26 6.99
N CYS A 253 -4.98 -13.77 5.76
CA CYS A 253 -5.28 -15.17 5.49
C CYS A 253 -4.27 -15.79 4.53
N ALA A 254 -3.75 -16.97 4.88
CA ALA A 254 -3.08 -17.87 3.95
C ALA A 254 -4.11 -18.80 3.30
N ILE A 255 -3.97 -19.06 2.01
CA ILE A 255 -4.93 -19.85 1.22
C ILE A 255 -4.13 -20.89 0.44
N ASP A 256 -4.65 -22.11 0.31
CA ASP A 256 -3.96 -23.18 -0.40
C ASP A 256 -4.24 -23.20 -1.92
N LYS A 257 -5.32 -22.52 -2.36
CA LYS A 257 -5.78 -22.49 -3.74
C LYS A 257 -5.59 -21.12 -4.39
N PRO A 258 -5.10 -21.06 -5.64
CA PRO A 258 -5.07 -19.82 -6.39
C PRO A 258 -6.48 -19.37 -6.78
N TYR A 259 -6.62 -18.09 -7.14
CA TYR A 259 -7.86 -17.50 -7.63
C TYR A 259 -8.15 -17.90 -9.08
N HIS A 260 -8.39 -19.20 -9.27
CA HIS A 260 -8.77 -19.82 -10.54
C HIS A 260 -10.21 -20.35 -10.44
N LYS A 261 -10.95 -20.36 -11.55
CA LYS A 261 -12.31 -20.91 -11.62
C LYS A 261 -12.32 -22.43 -11.41
N SER A 262 -11.25 -23.11 -11.80
CA SER A 262 -11.05 -24.55 -11.58
C SER A 262 -11.20 -24.94 -10.11
N GLN A 263 -10.78 -24.09 -9.16
CA GLN A 263 -10.85 -24.44 -7.74
C GLN A 263 -12.28 -24.66 -7.23
N THR A 264 -13.31 -24.21 -7.95
CA THR A 264 -14.72 -24.51 -7.60
C THR A 264 -14.98 -26.02 -7.55
N LYS A 265 -14.25 -26.82 -8.32
CA LYS A 265 -14.35 -28.29 -8.38
C LYS A 265 -13.32 -29.01 -7.50
N GLU A 266 -12.58 -28.28 -6.68
CA GLU A 266 -11.50 -28.79 -5.82
C GLU A 266 -11.82 -28.45 -4.35
N PRO A 267 -11.27 -29.21 -3.39
CA PRO A 267 -11.26 -28.78 -1.99
C PRO A 267 -10.32 -27.56 -1.82
N ALA A 268 -10.59 -26.73 -0.81
CA ALA A 268 -9.75 -25.57 -0.49
C ALA A 268 -9.81 -25.25 1.00
N MET A 269 -8.74 -24.65 1.52
CA MET A 269 -8.60 -24.19 2.89
C MET A 269 -7.99 -22.78 2.93
N ALA A 270 -8.46 -21.98 3.87
CA ALA A 270 -7.88 -20.70 4.22
C ALA A 270 -7.74 -20.58 5.74
N VAL A 271 -6.58 -20.14 6.19
CA VAL A 271 -6.25 -19.93 7.61
C VAL A 271 -6.11 -18.43 7.82
N CYS A 272 -7.05 -17.84 8.54
CA CYS A 272 -7.15 -16.40 8.76
C CYS A 272 -6.77 -16.03 10.19
N ILE A 273 -5.77 -15.18 10.36
CA ILE A 273 -5.31 -14.66 11.64
C ILE A 273 -5.90 -13.26 11.85
N ASP A 274 -6.51 -13.05 13.02
CA ASP A 274 -7.08 -11.78 13.45
C ASP A 274 -6.06 -10.99 14.27
N ASP A 275 -5.13 -10.33 13.58
CA ASP A 275 -4.05 -9.59 14.21
C ASP A 275 -3.71 -8.32 13.40
N ALA A 276 -3.77 -7.17 14.08
CA ALA A 276 -3.56 -5.87 13.44
C ALA A 276 -2.12 -5.65 13.00
N ALA A 277 -1.14 -6.22 13.69
CA ALA A 277 0.27 -6.07 13.32
C ALA A 277 0.57 -6.90 12.07
N ILE A 278 0.21 -8.19 12.03
CA ILE A 278 0.39 -9.05 10.84
C ILE A 278 -0.37 -8.46 9.66
N PHE A 279 -1.64 -8.08 9.85
CA PHE A 279 -2.42 -7.38 8.83
C PHE A 279 -1.69 -6.13 8.31
N GLY A 280 -1.18 -5.29 9.23
CA GLY A 280 -0.44 -4.08 8.90
C GLY A 280 0.73 -4.37 7.96
N HIS A 281 1.59 -5.33 8.32
CA HIS A 281 2.75 -5.71 7.50
C HIS A 281 2.35 -6.18 6.10
N PHE A 282 1.34 -7.06 5.98
CA PHE A 282 0.87 -7.54 4.67
C PHE A 282 0.11 -6.47 3.87
N ASN A 283 -0.52 -5.49 4.53
CA ASN A 283 -1.15 -4.37 3.85
C ASN A 283 -0.13 -3.48 3.12
N LEU A 284 1.09 -3.38 3.68
CA LEU A 284 2.21 -2.69 3.05
C LEU A 284 2.84 -3.46 1.89
N ILE A 285 2.56 -4.75 1.76
CA ILE A 285 2.97 -5.56 0.60
C ILE A 285 2.02 -5.21 -0.57
N GLY A 286 2.46 -4.28 -1.39
CA GLY A 286 1.81 -3.86 -2.64
C GLY A 286 2.79 -4.01 -3.81
N PRO A 287 2.42 -3.60 -5.04
CA PRO A 287 3.39 -3.42 -6.11
C PRO A 287 4.58 -2.69 -5.51
N GLY A 288 5.78 -3.26 -5.63
CA GLY A 288 6.94 -2.95 -4.79
C GLY A 288 7.00 -1.46 -4.47
N PRO A 289 7.30 -1.08 -3.22
CA PRO A 289 7.21 0.31 -2.80
C PRO A 289 7.91 1.13 -3.88
N ILE A 290 7.21 2.14 -4.39
CA ILE A 290 7.92 3.33 -4.82
C ILE A 290 8.50 3.88 -3.52
N SER A 291 9.56 3.23 -3.02
CA SER A 291 10.32 3.71 -1.90
C SER A 291 10.96 5.01 -2.36
N TRP A 292 11.09 5.96 -1.45
CA TRP A 292 11.96 7.10 -1.70
C TRP A 292 13.33 6.54 -2.08
N GLN A 293 13.75 6.83 -3.30
CA GLN A 293 15.09 6.52 -3.76
C GLN A 293 15.86 7.83 -3.79
N ASN A 294 17.11 7.78 -3.33
CA ASN A 294 18.01 8.89 -3.49
C ASN A 294 18.17 9.18 -4.98
N THR A 295 17.80 10.38 -5.39
CA THR A 295 18.04 10.87 -6.74
C THR A 295 19.49 11.37 -6.84
N PRO A 296 20.14 11.27 -8.02
CA PRO A 296 21.44 11.90 -8.25
C PRO A 296 21.42 13.39 -7.90
N VAL A 297 22.59 13.96 -7.59
CA VAL A 297 22.71 15.33 -7.09
C VAL A 297 22.01 16.32 -8.02
N LEU A 298 21.02 17.05 -7.50
CA LEU A 298 20.17 17.99 -8.25
C LEU A 298 20.91 19.24 -8.74
N ASN A 299 22.19 19.43 -8.43
CA ASN A 299 22.94 20.61 -8.82
C ASN A 299 23.71 20.44 -10.14
N GLN A 300 23.68 19.26 -10.77
CA GLN A 300 24.39 18.96 -12.00
C GLN A 300 23.47 18.37 -13.05
N ALA A 301 23.55 18.91 -14.27
CA ALA A 301 23.07 18.24 -15.47
C ALA A 301 24.08 17.14 -15.87
N ASN A 302 24.14 16.04 -15.11
CA ASN A 302 25.11 14.97 -15.38
C ASN A 302 24.57 13.89 -16.34
N ASN A 303 25.47 13.02 -16.82
CA ASN A 303 25.32 12.01 -17.89
C ASN A 303 24.20 10.95 -17.74
N ASN A 304 23.26 11.10 -16.80
CA ASN A 304 22.04 10.28 -16.66
C ASN A 304 20.79 11.09 -16.22
N ASN A 305 20.76 12.42 -16.43
CA ASN A 305 19.63 13.36 -16.26
C ASN A 305 18.53 12.91 -15.25
N HIS A 306 18.64 13.34 -14.00
CA HIS A 306 17.67 13.04 -12.95
C HIS A 306 16.22 13.51 -13.30
N ALA A 307 15.22 12.97 -12.60
CA ALA A 307 13.80 13.18 -12.92
C ALA A 307 13.39 14.66 -13.04
N VAL A 308 13.86 15.52 -12.12
CA VAL A 308 13.60 16.97 -12.18
C VAL A 308 14.15 17.62 -13.46
N PHE A 309 15.35 17.26 -13.90
CA PHE A 309 15.94 17.78 -15.14
C PHE A 309 15.13 17.29 -16.33
N LYS A 310 14.88 15.98 -16.42
CA LYS A 310 14.19 15.38 -17.57
C LYS A 310 12.81 15.95 -17.77
N THR A 311 12.04 16.08 -16.70
CA THR A 311 10.71 16.69 -16.77
C THR A 311 10.76 18.14 -17.25
N LEU A 312 11.87 18.86 -17.05
CA LEU A 312 12.00 20.26 -17.42
C LEU A 312 12.82 20.48 -18.69
N GLU A 313 13.23 19.44 -19.42
CA GLU A 313 14.20 19.57 -20.52
C GLU A 313 13.71 20.52 -21.63
N HIS A 314 12.40 20.60 -21.86
CA HIS A 314 11.77 21.52 -22.82
C HIS A 314 11.28 22.85 -22.21
N VAL A 315 11.58 23.07 -20.93
CA VAL A 315 11.34 24.33 -20.20
C VAL A 315 12.64 25.11 -20.05
N ILE A 316 13.76 24.40 -19.83
CA ILE A 316 15.10 24.98 -19.67
C ILE A 316 15.83 25.19 -21.01
N ALA A 317 15.41 24.51 -22.08
CA ALA A 317 16.00 24.62 -23.40
C ALA A 317 14.91 24.78 -24.47
N PRO A 318 15.17 25.52 -25.56
CA PRO A 318 14.21 25.69 -26.65
C PRO A 318 13.80 24.35 -27.27
N ASN A 319 12.50 24.16 -27.46
CA ASN A 319 11.91 23.08 -28.23
C ASN A 319 10.81 23.67 -29.12
N VAL A 320 10.76 23.26 -30.38
CA VAL A 320 9.80 23.82 -31.36
C VAL A 320 8.36 23.37 -31.12
N ALA A 321 8.18 22.16 -30.57
CA ALA A 321 6.88 21.54 -30.34
C ALA A 321 6.31 21.89 -28.96
N ASN A 322 7.13 21.88 -27.90
CA ASN A 322 6.65 22.12 -26.54
C ASN A 322 6.42 23.61 -26.26
N LYS A 323 5.27 23.93 -25.65
CA LYS A 323 4.89 25.27 -25.17
C LYS A 323 4.50 25.21 -23.70
N PHE A 324 4.79 26.26 -22.93
CA PHE A 324 4.58 26.26 -21.49
C PHE A 324 4.30 27.64 -20.89
N ILE A 325 3.67 27.60 -19.72
CA ILE A 325 3.55 28.70 -18.77
C ILE A 325 4.41 28.35 -17.57
N ALA A 326 5.30 29.26 -17.16
CA ALA A 326 6.03 29.14 -15.90
C ALA A 326 5.59 30.25 -14.93
N TYR A 327 5.31 29.85 -13.69
CA TYR A 327 4.85 30.74 -12.64
C TYR A 327 5.59 30.50 -11.34
N ASN A 328 5.96 31.57 -10.64
CA ASN A 328 6.69 31.51 -9.37
C ASN A 328 6.58 32.87 -8.66
N ASN A 329 6.38 32.89 -7.34
CA ASN A 329 6.34 34.14 -6.59
C ASN A 329 7.72 34.78 -6.36
N ILE A 330 8.79 34.00 -6.54
CA ILE A 330 10.18 34.46 -6.58
C ILE A 330 10.76 33.89 -7.88
N PRO A 331 10.42 34.46 -9.05
CA PRO A 331 10.94 33.98 -10.33
C PRO A 331 12.46 34.20 -10.43
N PRO A 332 13.16 33.39 -11.23
CA PRO A 332 14.59 33.56 -11.46
C PRO A 332 14.88 34.90 -12.14
N ASP A 333 15.97 35.55 -11.73
CA ASP A 333 16.56 36.74 -12.35
C ASP A 333 15.64 37.99 -12.45
N ILE A 334 14.48 37.99 -11.76
CA ILE A 334 13.57 39.15 -11.70
C ILE A 334 13.49 39.64 -10.24
N PRO A 335 14.22 40.72 -9.89
CA PRO A 335 14.21 41.26 -8.53
C PRO A 335 12.92 42.06 -8.24
N LYS A 336 12.57 42.17 -6.95
CA LYS A 336 11.54 43.09 -6.41
C LYS A 336 10.11 42.86 -6.91
N VAL A 337 9.73 41.64 -7.28
CA VAL A 337 8.34 41.35 -7.65
C VAL A 337 7.40 41.43 -6.45
N LYS A 338 6.23 42.04 -6.64
CA LYS A 338 5.16 42.10 -5.63
C LYS A 338 4.04 41.15 -6.02
N THR A 339 3.91 40.03 -5.31
CA THR A 339 2.75 39.14 -5.41
C THR A 339 2.36 38.64 -4.03
N LYS A 340 1.06 38.35 -3.86
CA LYS A 340 0.53 37.70 -2.65
C LYS A 340 0.35 36.19 -2.83
N SER A 341 0.52 35.66 -4.04
CA SER A 341 0.48 34.23 -4.27
C SER A 341 1.83 33.61 -3.91
N ASN A 342 1.80 32.38 -3.43
CA ASN A 342 3.02 31.58 -3.20
C ASN A 342 3.17 30.44 -4.20
N SER A 343 2.19 30.27 -5.09
CA SER A 343 2.12 29.20 -6.08
C SER A 343 3.34 29.24 -7.01
N LYS A 344 3.93 28.07 -7.25
CA LYS A 344 5.03 27.88 -8.19
C LYS A 344 4.84 26.61 -9.00
N GLY A 345 5.25 26.64 -10.27
CA GLY A 345 5.14 25.49 -11.15
C GLY A 345 5.24 25.84 -12.63
N VAL A 346 4.98 24.81 -13.44
CA VAL A 346 5.01 24.89 -14.90
C VAL A 346 3.82 24.11 -15.45
N LEU A 347 3.10 24.68 -16.40
CA LEU A 347 2.08 23.99 -17.18
C LEU A 347 2.56 23.93 -18.62
N MET A 348 2.78 22.75 -19.16
CA MET A 348 3.35 22.57 -20.50
C MET A 348 2.53 21.60 -21.35
N MET A 349 2.60 21.79 -22.67
CA MET A 349 1.89 20.98 -23.65
C MET A 349 2.63 20.98 -24.99
N ASN A 350 2.40 19.95 -25.79
CA ASN A 350 2.73 19.95 -27.21
C ASN A 350 1.45 20.24 -28.02
N PRO A 351 1.28 21.45 -28.61
CA PRO A 351 0.09 21.75 -29.42
C PRO A 351 -0.02 20.93 -30.71
N GLN A 352 1.04 20.21 -31.09
CA GLN A 352 1.08 19.40 -32.31
C GLN A 352 0.73 17.93 -32.07
N ALA A 353 0.64 17.49 -30.80
CA ALA A 353 0.40 16.10 -30.44
C ALA A 353 -0.71 15.98 -29.40
N PRO A 354 -1.76 15.19 -29.67
CA PRO A 354 -2.89 15.07 -28.77
C PRO A 354 -2.50 14.42 -27.43
N ASP A 355 -2.98 15.00 -26.34
CA ASP A 355 -2.82 14.51 -24.97
C ASP A 355 -1.35 14.43 -24.50
N GLU A 356 -0.46 15.21 -25.11
CA GLU A 356 0.90 15.47 -24.62
C GLU A 356 0.93 16.74 -23.77
N ALA A 357 0.50 16.62 -22.50
CA ALA A 357 0.54 17.72 -21.55
C ALA A 357 1.03 17.28 -20.16
N SER A 358 1.62 18.23 -19.43
CA SER A 358 2.14 17.99 -18.10
C SER A 358 2.01 19.22 -17.21
N TRP A 359 1.73 18.99 -15.94
CA TRP A 359 1.65 20.03 -14.92
C TRP A 359 2.58 19.73 -13.75
N ILE A 360 3.45 20.69 -13.48
CA ILE A 360 4.45 20.65 -12.43
C ILE A 360 4.04 21.63 -11.34
N VAL A 361 4.13 21.17 -10.08
CA VAL A 361 3.93 21.99 -8.88
C VAL A 361 5.15 21.80 -7.98
N HIS A 362 5.75 22.89 -7.53
CA HIS A 362 6.93 22.83 -6.67
C HIS A 362 6.97 23.95 -5.64
N THR A 363 7.96 23.88 -4.75
CA THR A 363 8.16 24.83 -3.63
C THR A 363 9.41 25.69 -3.79
N ILE A 364 10.26 25.37 -4.77
CA ILE A 364 11.59 25.96 -4.99
C ILE A 364 11.52 27.41 -5.52
N PRO A 365 11.97 28.44 -4.77
CA PRO A 365 12.10 29.81 -5.27
C PRO A 365 13.26 29.93 -6.27
N GLY A 366 13.17 30.86 -7.22
CA GLY A 366 14.21 31.11 -8.22
C GLY A 366 14.32 30.02 -9.31
N PHE A 367 13.27 29.22 -9.51
CA PHE A 367 13.29 28.04 -10.37
C PHE A 367 11.94 27.82 -11.10
N PRO A 368 11.92 27.18 -12.28
CA PRO A 368 13.05 26.95 -13.19
C PRO A 368 13.42 28.21 -13.99
N LYS A 369 14.67 28.31 -14.43
CA LYS A 369 15.08 29.31 -15.41
C LYS A 369 14.57 28.94 -16.80
N ALA A 370 13.59 29.69 -17.31
CA ALA A 370 13.00 29.41 -18.61
C ALA A 370 14.04 29.65 -19.73
N LEU A 371 14.22 28.66 -20.61
CA LEU A 371 15.02 28.71 -21.84
C LEU A 371 16.50 29.11 -21.68
N THR A 372 17.08 28.99 -20.48
CA THR A 372 18.43 29.47 -20.15
C THR A 372 19.32 28.40 -19.51
N GLY A 373 18.93 27.12 -19.64
CA GLY A 373 19.65 25.98 -19.09
C GLY A 373 19.22 25.60 -17.67
N TYR A 374 19.67 24.42 -17.24
CA TYR A 374 19.36 23.91 -15.91
C TYR A 374 20.26 24.54 -14.85
N VAL A 375 19.66 25.26 -13.92
CA VAL A 375 20.33 25.78 -12.72
C VAL A 375 19.43 25.57 -11.53
N PHE A 376 19.82 24.66 -10.62
CA PHE A 376 19.17 24.55 -9.32
C PHE A 376 19.66 25.69 -8.41
N PRO A 377 18.78 26.45 -7.74
CA PRO A 377 19.18 27.62 -6.95
C PRO A 377 20.12 27.22 -5.79
N PRO A 378 21.35 27.77 -5.71
CA PRO A 378 22.32 27.37 -4.67
C PRO A 378 21.83 27.56 -3.23
N ALA A 379 21.04 28.62 -2.98
CA ALA A 379 20.46 28.92 -1.66
C ALA A 379 19.42 27.89 -1.19
N GLU A 380 18.94 27.02 -2.09
CA GLU A 380 17.87 26.06 -1.84
C GLU A 380 18.40 24.61 -1.75
N ILE A 381 19.70 24.37 -2.00
CA ILE A 381 20.30 23.02 -1.99
C ILE A 381 20.23 22.37 -0.60
N GLN A 382 20.32 23.17 0.47
CA GLN A 382 20.33 22.69 1.86
C GLN A 382 18.93 22.66 2.49
N LYS A 383 17.87 22.88 1.70
CA LYS A 383 16.50 22.95 2.19
C LYS A 383 15.65 21.82 1.62
N GLY A 384 14.72 21.34 2.43
CA GLY A 384 13.65 20.45 2.00
C GLY A 384 12.71 21.17 1.03
N HIS A 385 12.40 20.51 -0.07
CA HIS A 385 11.46 20.97 -1.08
C HIS A 385 10.60 19.81 -1.58
N LEU A 386 9.38 20.15 -1.98
CA LEU A 386 8.51 19.24 -2.72
C LEU A 386 8.46 19.60 -4.21
N PHE A 387 8.46 18.58 -5.05
CA PHE A 387 8.31 18.64 -6.51
C PHE A 387 7.33 17.55 -6.97
N ILE A 388 6.27 17.93 -7.68
CA ILE A 388 5.27 17.01 -8.23
C ILE A 388 5.16 17.25 -9.73
N CYS A 389 5.21 16.17 -10.51
CA CYS A 389 4.94 16.19 -11.95
C CYS A 389 3.73 15.29 -12.25
N LEU A 390 2.76 15.83 -12.98
CA LEU A 390 1.56 15.13 -13.40
C LEU A 390 1.47 15.16 -14.92
N THR A 391 1.47 14.00 -15.57
CA THR A 391 1.05 13.88 -16.97
C THR A 391 -0.47 14.02 -17.04
N ILE A 392 -0.96 14.98 -17.80
CA ILE A 392 -2.39 15.33 -17.87
C ILE A 392 -2.87 15.26 -19.32
N LYS A 393 -4.17 15.09 -19.50
CA LYS A 393 -4.79 15.29 -20.81
C LYS A 393 -4.89 16.76 -21.14
N GLU A 394 -4.88 17.09 -22.41
CA GLU A 394 -5.03 18.49 -22.83
C GLU A 394 -6.37 19.09 -22.42
N SER A 395 -7.41 18.27 -22.36
CA SER A 395 -8.75 18.67 -21.90
C SER A 395 -8.78 19.14 -20.43
N GLU A 396 -7.78 18.80 -19.62
CA GLU A 396 -7.69 19.20 -18.21
C GLU A 396 -7.02 20.58 -18.02
N ILE A 397 -6.37 21.12 -19.06
CA ILE A 397 -5.60 22.36 -19.00
C ILE A 397 -6.47 23.56 -18.59
N ASP A 398 -7.68 23.70 -19.14
CA ASP A 398 -8.54 24.83 -18.82
C ASP A 398 -9.07 24.77 -17.36
N ALA A 399 -9.28 23.56 -16.84
CA ALA A 399 -9.66 23.35 -15.45
C ALA A 399 -8.52 23.74 -14.48
N ILE A 400 -7.27 23.40 -14.81
CA ILE A 400 -6.08 23.83 -14.07
C ILE A 400 -5.92 25.35 -14.16
N ALA A 401 -6.06 25.92 -15.36
CA ALA A 401 -5.96 27.36 -15.58
C ALA A 401 -6.99 28.13 -14.76
N MET A 402 -8.22 27.65 -14.65
CA MET A 402 -9.23 28.26 -13.78
C MET A 402 -8.80 28.26 -12.30
N ALA A 403 -8.23 27.16 -11.82
CA ALA A 403 -7.75 27.07 -10.45
C ALA A 403 -6.55 28.02 -10.19
N LEU A 404 -5.62 28.11 -11.15
CA LEU A 404 -4.50 29.06 -11.10
C LEU A 404 -5.00 30.51 -11.13
N ARG A 405 -5.99 30.87 -11.96
CA ARG A 405 -6.56 32.23 -11.97
C ARG A 405 -7.07 32.67 -10.60
N ILE A 406 -7.71 31.77 -9.86
CA ILE A 406 -8.19 32.04 -8.51
C ILE A 406 -7.03 32.21 -7.52
N ALA A 407 -5.94 31.47 -7.71
CA ALA A 407 -4.72 31.55 -6.91
C ALA A 407 -3.77 32.70 -7.31
N THR A 408 -4.08 33.39 -8.41
CA THR A 408 -3.37 34.57 -8.96
C THR A 408 -1.84 34.45 -8.89
N PRO A 409 -1.23 33.38 -9.44
CA PRO A 409 0.21 33.23 -9.45
C PRO A 409 0.88 34.29 -10.33
N LEU A 410 2.14 34.60 -10.04
CA LEU A 410 2.94 35.43 -10.93
C LEU A 410 3.48 34.57 -12.08
N ILE A 411 3.03 34.84 -13.30
CA ILE A 411 3.54 34.23 -14.52
C ILE A 411 4.75 35.04 -15.00
N TYR A 412 5.88 34.36 -15.25
CA TYR A 412 7.12 34.99 -15.72
C TYR A 412 7.56 34.47 -17.10
N HIS A 413 6.89 33.43 -17.62
CA HIS A 413 7.05 32.96 -18.99
C HIS A 413 5.72 32.40 -19.50
N ASN A 414 5.39 32.68 -20.76
CA ASN A 414 4.28 32.07 -21.48
C ASN A 414 4.57 32.06 -22.97
N ASP A 415 4.47 30.89 -23.61
CA ASP A 415 4.46 30.75 -25.06
C ASP A 415 3.36 29.80 -25.56
N ILE A 416 2.41 29.41 -24.70
CA ILE A 416 1.25 28.61 -25.11
C ILE A 416 0.35 29.45 -26.05
N PRO A 417 0.01 28.93 -27.25
CA PRO A 417 -0.84 29.65 -28.18
C PRO A 417 -2.27 29.82 -27.66
N ASP A 418 -2.91 30.90 -28.11
CA ASP A 418 -4.32 31.19 -27.83
C ASP A 418 -5.23 30.11 -28.45
N ASP A 419 -6.12 29.55 -27.64
CA ASP A 419 -7.10 28.54 -28.04
C ASP A 419 -8.49 28.93 -27.49
N PRO A 420 -9.51 29.15 -28.35
CA PRO A 420 -10.88 29.42 -27.91
C PRO A 420 -11.49 28.33 -27.00
N ALA A 421 -11.02 27.08 -27.09
CA ALA A 421 -11.45 25.99 -26.22
C ALA A 421 -10.90 26.12 -24.78
N ARG A 422 -9.96 27.04 -24.53
CA ARG A 422 -9.29 27.24 -23.23
C ARG A 422 -9.41 28.69 -22.75
N PRO A 423 -10.63 29.19 -22.54
CA PRO A 423 -10.84 30.59 -22.19
C PRO A 423 -10.24 30.97 -20.82
N ASN A 424 -10.13 30.04 -19.86
CA ASN A 424 -9.47 30.33 -18.59
C ASN A 424 -7.95 30.41 -18.77
N LEU A 425 -7.36 29.63 -19.67
CA LEU A 425 -5.94 29.75 -19.98
C LEU A 425 -5.62 31.13 -20.55
N LYS A 426 -6.38 31.58 -21.55
CA LYS A 426 -6.24 32.92 -22.15
C LYS A 426 -6.31 34.03 -21.10
N LYS A 427 -7.30 33.96 -20.21
CA LYS A 427 -7.49 34.96 -19.14
C LYS A 427 -6.38 34.91 -18.09
N LEU A 428 -5.81 33.74 -17.84
CA LEU A 428 -4.69 33.56 -16.93
C LEU A 428 -3.43 34.25 -17.46
N VAL A 429 -3.06 33.98 -18.72
CA VAL A 429 -1.84 34.55 -19.34
C VAL A 429 -1.96 36.04 -19.59
N ASN A 430 -3.16 36.55 -19.85
CA ASN A 430 -3.43 38.00 -20.00
C ASN A 430 -3.46 38.75 -18.67
N GLY A 431 -3.32 38.07 -17.52
CA GLY A 431 -3.31 38.70 -16.20
C GLY A 431 -4.67 39.31 -15.80
N GLU A 432 -5.79 38.77 -16.29
CA GLU A 432 -7.11 39.30 -15.94
C GLU A 432 -7.39 39.14 -14.44
N SER A 433 -7.37 40.25 -13.70
CA SER A 433 -7.51 40.30 -12.24
C SER A 433 -8.97 40.31 -11.75
N ARG A 434 -9.94 40.50 -12.65
CA ARG A 434 -11.36 40.54 -12.30
C ARG A 434 -11.90 39.12 -12.06
N LEU A 435 -11.94 38.72 -10.80
CA LEU A 435 -12.60 37.51 -10.36
C LEU A 435 -14.09 37.78 -10.05
N THR A 436 -14.97 37.08 -10.76
CA THR A 436 -16.40 37.01 -10.40
C THR A 436 -16.65 35.84 -9.44
N PRO A 437 -17.63 35.94 -8.53
CA PRO A 437 -18.02 34.81 -7.70
C PRO A 437 -18.35 33.55 -8.55
N PRO A 438 -18.04 32.34 -8.06
CA PRO A 438 -17.52 32.04 -6.72
C PRO A 438 -16.02 32.35 -6.55
N LEU A 439 -15.67 32.96 -5.42
CA LEU A 439 -14.30 33.39 -5.07
C LEU A 439 -13.40 32.23 -4.56
N THR A 440 -13.94 31.02 -4.58
CA THR A 440 -13.26 29.75 -4.31
C THR A 440 -13.67 28.74 -5.38
N VAL A 441 -12.75 27.93 -5.85
CA VAL A 441 -13.04 26.87 -6.84
C VAL A 441 -12.54 25.52 -6.35
N THR A 442 -13.24 24.48 -6.77
CA THR A 442 -12.80 23.09 -6.66
C THR A 442 -12.82 22.51 -8.07
N ARG A 443 -11.68 22.04 -8.56
CA ARG A 443 -11.56 21.39 -9.86
C ARG A 443 -11.04 19.98 -9.67
N GLN A 444 -11.62 19.03 -10.38
CA GLN A 444 -11.17 17.66 -10.41
C GLN A 444 -10.64 17.39 -11.80
N ILE A 445 -9.45 16.80 -11.86
CA ILE A 445 -8.78 16.39 -13.09
C ILE A 445 -8.33 14.94 -12.93
N SER A 446 -8.06 14.26 -14.04
CA SER A 446 -7.43 12.93 -14.03
C SER A 446 -6.10 12.97 -14.80
N THR A 447 -5.09 12.25 -14.31
CA THR A 447 -3.85 12.07 -15.08
C THR A 447 -4.09 11.22 -16.33
N ALA A 448 -3.21 11.34 -17.32
CA ALA A 448 -3.42 10.76 -18.66
C ALA A 448 -3.37 9.21 -18.72
N ALA A 449 -2.84 8.54 -17.67
CA ALA A 449 -2.74 7.08 -17.63
C ALA A 449 -4.11 6.38 -17.67
N ALA A 450 -4.17 5.14 -18.16
CA ALA A 450 -5.42 4.39 -18.35
C ALA A 450 -6.27 4.23 -17.07
N ALA A 451 -5.64 4.17 -15.90
CA ALA A 451 -6.32 4.15 -14.60
C ALA A 451 -6.52 5.54 -13.98
N GLY A 452 -5.79 6.56 -14.45
CA GLY A 452 -5.86 7.98 -14.07
C GLY A 452 -5.85 8.26 -12.57
N LEU A 453 -4.79 8.91 -12.05
CA LEU A 453 -4.82 9.44 -10.70
C LEU A 453 -5.84 10.58 -10.61
N LYS A 454 -6.74 10.50 -9.63
CA LYS A 454 -7.70 11.59 -9.37
C LYS A 454 -7.00 12.70 -8.60
N VAL A 455 -6.95 13.87 -9.20
CA VAL A 455 -6.35 15.06 -8.58
C VAL A 455 -7.46 16.10 -8.38
N THR A 456 -7.54 16.65 -7.17
CA THR A 456 -8.47 17.73 -6.84
C THR A 456 -7.71 18.98 -6.48
N ILE A 457 -7.99 20.07 -7.19
CA ILE A 457 -7.39 21.38 -6.98
C ILE A 457 -8.38 22.25 -6.23
N TYR A 458 -7.95 22.79 -5.10
CA TYR A 458 -8.72 23.74 -4.31
C TYR A 458 -8.02 25.09 -4.38
N SER A 459 -8.72 26.12 -4.84
CA SER A 459 -8.16 27.47 -4.84
C SER A 459 -9.11 28.46 -4.19
N LYS A 460 -8.53 29.45 -3.52
CA LYS A 460 -9.25 30.63 -3.04
C LYS A 460 -8.56 31.90 -3.52
N SER A 461 -9.37 32.93 -3.76
CA SER A 461 -8.86 34.28 -3.97
C SER A 461 -8.66 35.02 -2.65
N GLU A 462 -7.85 36.08 -2.67
CA GLU A 462 -7.74 37.02 -1.55
C GLU A 462 -9.11 37.56 -1.11
N LYS A 463 -9.99 37.90 -2.07
CA LYS A 463 -11.31 38.49 -1.80
C LYS A 463 -12.24 37.54 -1.02
N SER A 464 -12.00 36.23 -1.05
CA SER A 464 -12.82 35.25 -0.33
C SER A 464 -12.74 35.41 1.20
N LYS A 465 -11.63 35.95 1.72
CA LYS A 465 -11.31 36.03 3.15
C LYS A 465 -11.35 34.67 3.89
N TYR A 466 -11.42 33.56 3.17
CA TYR A 466 -11.47 32.23 3.76
C TYR A 466 -10.08 31.77 4.17
N GLU A 467 -10.06 31.01 5.26
CA GLU A 467 -8.92 30.23 5.73
C GLU A 467 -8.88 28.93 4.89
N ILE A 468 -7.80 28.71 4.11
CA ILE A 468 -7.73 27.59 3.15
C ILE A 468 -7.86 26.21 3.84
N TYR A 469 -7.29 26.01 5.01
CA TYR A 469 -7.26 24.70 5.68
C TYR A 469 -8.64 24.30 6.21
N ARG A 470 -9.22 25.08 7.11
CA ARG A 470 -10.50 24.82 7.78
C ARG A 470 -11.70 25.08 6.88
N ARG A 471 -11.77 26.27 6.26
CA ARG A 471 -12.98 26.70 5.54
C ARG A 471 -13.08 26.13 4.13
N VAL A 472 -11.96 25.70 3.55
CA VAL A 472 -11.93 25.04 2.23
C VAL A 472 -11.61 23.56 2.38
N LEU A 473 -10.40 23.19 2.82
CA LEU A 473 -9.92 21.79 2.77
C LEU A 473 -10.71 20.87 3.71
N VAL A 474 -10.72 21.10 5.02
CA VAL A 474 -11.48 20.28 5.99
C VAL A 474 -12.97 20.21 5.62
N LYS A 475 -13.56 21.33 5.18
CA LYS A 475 -14.97 21.37 4.77
C LYS A 475 -15.24 20.53 3.52
N LYS A 476 -14.35 20.55 2.53
CA LYS A 476 -14.51 19.83 1.26
C LYS A 476 -14.11 18.36 1.36
N LEU A 477 -13.04 18.06 2.11
CA LEU A 477 -12.57 16.70 2.37
C LEU A 477 -13.48 15.95 3.34
N LYS A 478 -14.25 16.67 4.18
CA LYS A 478 -15.18 16.11 5.18
C LYS A 478 -14.49 15.17 6.19
N THR A 479 -13.21 15.37 6.43
CA THR A 479 -12.38 14.59 7.37
C THR A 479 -11.36 15.50 8.04
N GLY A 480 -10.77 15.05 9.15
CA GLY A 480 -9.63 15.71 9.77
C GLY A 480 -8.40 15.67 8.87
N ILE A 481 -7.44 16.54 9.15
CA ILE A 481 -6.17 16.62 8.41
C ILE A 481 -4.98 16.68 9.38
N LYS A 482 -3.87 16.05 9.00
CA LYS A 482 -2.55 16.29 9.60
C LYS A 482 -1.75 17.20 8.69
N VAL A 483 -1.09 18.21 9.24
CA VAL A 483 -0.48 19.29 8.46
C VAL A 483 0.98 19.53 8.83
N TRP A 484 1.87 19.36 7.85
CA TRP A 484 3.26 19.81 7.90
C TRP A 484 3.37 21.19 7.26
N THR A 485 3.70 22.21 8.06
CA THR A 485 3.89 23.58 7.57
C THR A 485 4.51 24.45 8.65
N THR A 486 5.12 25.58 8.28
CA THR A 486 5.57 26.59 9.23
C THR A 486 4.39 27.19 10.02
N ARG A 487 4.69 27.76 11.19
CA ARG A 487 3.70 28.24 12.17
C ARG A 487 3.90 29.73 12.46
N ASP A 488 2.81 30.47 12.64
CA ASP A 488 2.83 31.87 13.10
C ASP A 488 2.56 32.01 14.62
N LYS A 489 2.46 30.89 15.33
CA LYS A 489 2.09 30.78 16.76
C LYS A 489 0.66 31.27 17.09
N ILE A 490 -0.10 31.75 16.12
CA ILE A 490 -1.47 32.23 16.30
C ILE A 490 -2.45 31.10 16.00
N LEU A 491 -2.27 30.40 14.89
CA LEU A 491 -3.07 29.21 14.57
C LEU A 491 -2.44 27.97 15.22
N LYS A 492 -3.26 27.19 15.93
CA LYS A 492 -2.87 25.97 16.65
C LYS A 492 -3.64 24.75 16.13
N SER A 493 -3.25 23.56 16.57
CA SER A 493 -4.07 22.35 16.40
C SER A 493 -5.50 22.60 16.88
N ASP A 494 -6.48 22.26 16.04
CA ASP A 494 -7.88 22.60 16.26
C ASP A 494 -8.74 21.35 16.13
N CYS A 495 -9.17 20.82 17.28
CA CYS A 495 -9.93 19.58 17.39
C CYS A 495 -11.37 19.80 17.91
N ARG A 496 -11.89 21.03 17.77
CA ARG A 496 -13.20 21.42 18.32
C ARG A 496 -14.39 20.71 17.68
N ILE A 497 -14.22 20.14 16.48
CA ILE A 497 -15.28 19.46 15.75
C ILE A 497 -14.87 17.99 15.57
N LEU A 498 -15.68 17.09 16.13
CA LEU A 498 -15.48 15.65 15.99
C LEU A 498 -15.31 15.26 14.51
N ASN A 499 -14.25 14.51 14.21
CA ASN A 499 -13.87 14.06 12.86
C ASN A 499 -13.56 15.18 11.84
N ARG A 500 -13.32 16.42 12.28
CA ARG A 500 -12.91 17.56 11.45
C ARG A 500 -11.79 18.36 12.11
N ASN A 501 -10.75 17.63 12.50
CA ASN A 501 -9.60 18.16 13.20
C ASN A 501 -8.59 18.78 12.23
N ILE A 502 -7.83 19.76 12.70
CA ILE A 502 -6.56 20.16 12.11
C ILE A 502 -5.49 19.80 13.12
N LYS A 503 -4.65 18.81 12.82
CA LYS A 503 -3.56 18.36 13.68
C LYS A 503 -2.24 18.78 13.05
N LEU A 504 -1.42 19.48 13.82
CA LEU A 504 -0.13 19.98 13.35
C LEU A 504 0.91 18.88 13.54
N VAL A 505 1.61 18.49 12.46
CA VAL A 505 2.72 17.52 12.53
C VAL A 505 3.86 18.14 13.33
N THR A 506 4.43 17.38 14.27
CA THR A 506 5.55 17.83 15.11
C THR A 506 6.86 17.78 14.35
N SER A 507 7.73 18.76 14.61
CA SER A 507 9.10 18.75 14.13
C SER A 507 10.04 18.08 15.14
N PRO A 508 11.06 17.31 14.70
CA PRO A 508 11.39 16.98 13.30
C PRO A 508 10.54 15.81 12.75
N ILE A 509 10.44 15.73 11.42
CA ILE A 509 9.97 14.52 10.69
C ILE A 509 11.16 13.68 10.25
N ALA A 510 10.93 12.42 9.91
CA ALA A 510 11.94 11.54 9.32
C ALA A 510 11.55 11.19 7.87
N VAL A 511 12.47 11.45 6.93
CA VAL A 511 12.36 11.03 5.52
C VAL A 511 13.59 10.18 5.20
N ASP A 512 13.39 8.90 4.90
CA ASP A 512 14.49 7.94 4.68
C ASP A 512 15.58 7.98 5.78
N ASN A 513 15.13 7.95 7.05
CA ASN A 513 15.98 8.09 8.25
C ASN A 513 16.72 9.43 8.42
N GLN A 514 16.50 10.40 7.54
CA GLN A 514 17.02 11.76 7.69
C GLN A 514 16.02 12.61 8.49
N ALA A 515 16.50 13.23 9.57
CA ALA A 515 15.71 14.15 10.37
C ALA A 515 15.60 15.50 9.64
N ILE A 516 14.36 15.94 9.38
CA ILE A 516 14.06 17.21 8.73
C ILE A 516 13.26 18.08 9.71
N SER A 517 13.82 19.25 10.01
CA SER A 517 13.17 20.27 10.85
C SER A 517 12.22 21.14 10.02
N LEU A 518 11.29 21.84 10.70
CA LEU A 518 10.40 22.80 10.03
C LEU A 518 11.18 23.99 9.46
N GLU A 519 12.29 24.36 10.09
CA GLU A 519 13.16 25.47 9.70
C GLU A 519 13.99 25.14 8.45
N SER A 520 14.27 23.84 8.25
CA SER A 520 15.03 23.33 7.10
C SER A 520 14.14 22.92 5.92
N ASP A 521 12.81 23.01 5.99
CA ASP A 521 11.90 22.55 4.94
C ASP A 521 10.95 23.66 4.50
N VAL A 522 10.95 23.97 3.20
CA VAL A 522 10.13 25.00 2.58
C VAL A 522 8.80 24.43 2.07
N SER A 523 8.58 23.12 2.16
CA SER A 523 7.35 22.49 1.74
C SER A 523 6.20 22.70 2.73
N GLN A 524 4.98 22.73 2.20
CA GLN A 524 3.77 22.63 3.00
C GLN A 524 2.87 21.56 2.41
N TRP A 525 2.48 20.60 3.24
CA TRP A 525 1.63 19.50 2.82
C TRP A 525 0.70 19.05 3.92
N LEU A 526 -0.37 18.37 3.52
CA LEU A 526 -1.28 17.72 4.45
C LEU A 526 -1.69 16.34 3.97
N ILE A 527 -2.22 15.57 4.91
CA ILE A 527 -2.85 14.28 4.66
C ILE A 527 -4.19 14.20 5.41
N SER A 528 -5.14 13.46 4.87
CA SER A 528 -6.43 13.21 5.52
C SER A 528 -6.32 12.21 6.68
N GLU A 529 -7.04 12.40 7.79
CA GLU A 529 -7.11 11.37 8.85
C GLU A 529 -7.89 10.12 8.42
N GLN A 530 -8.80 10.26 7.45
CA GLN A 530 -9.56 9.16 6.85
C GLN A 530 -9.52 9.30 5.33
N GLY A 531 -9.38 8.17 4.63
CA GLY A 531 -9.21 8.14 3.17
C GLY A 531 -7.75 8.28 2.75
N ASN A 532 -7.52 8.53 1.46
CA ASN A 532 -6.21 8.41 0.82
C ASN A 532 -5.72 9.73 0.21
N LYS A 533 -6.00 10.86 0.88
CA LYS A 533 -5.69 12.19 0.33
C LYS A 533 -4.35 12.68 0.84
N PHE A 534 -3.45 12.98 -0.08
CA PHE A 534 -2.25 13.79 0.14
C PHE A 534 -2.40 15.11 -0.62
N CYS A 535 -2.04 16.24 -0.01
CA CYS A 535 -2.10 17.53 -0.69
C CYS A 535 -0.82 18.35 -0.48
N VAL A 536 -0.32 18.97 -1.54
CA VAL A 536 0.60 20.11 -1.45
C VAL A 536 -0.20 21.40 -1.37
N ILE A 537 0.28 22.36 -0.58
CA ILE A 537 -0.38 23.66 -0.38
C ILE A 537 0.68 24.74 -0.56
N ASP A 538 0.33 25.86 -1.20
CA ASP A 538 1.28 26.95 -1.42
C ASP A 538 1.41 27.92 -0.24
N LYS A 539 0.43 27.92 0.66
CA LYS A 539 0.38 28.82 1.82
C LYS A 539 0.61 28.11 3.14
N PRO A 540 1.44 28.67 4.02
CA PRO A 540 1.62 28.11 5.35
C PRO A 540 0.37 28.29 6.23
N TYR A 541 0.29 27.54 7.33
CA TYR A 541 -0.81 27.64 8.28
C TYR A 541 -0.66 28.86 9.19
N HIS A 542 -0.70 30.04 8.59
CA HIS A 542 -0.65 31.33 9.25
C HIS A 542 -2.03 31.99 9.21
N LYS A 543 -2.31 32.98 10.05
CA LYS A 543 -3.56 33.77 10.05
C LYS A 543 -3.60 34.74 8.86
N SER A 544 -2.45 35.22 8.41
CA SER A 544 -2.31 36.20 7.31
C SER A 544 -2.85 35.68 5.97
N GLN A 545 -2.72 34.38 5.67
CA GLN A 545 -3.22 33.76 4.43
C GLN A 545 -4.71 33.96 4.18
N THR A 546 -5.51 34.27 5.21
CA THR A 546 -6.92 34.62 4.99
C THR A 546 -7.09 35.82 4.05
N LYS A 547 -6.10 36.73 4.01
CA LYS A 547 -6.04 37.91 3.15
C LYS A 547 -5.19 37.69 1.88
N GLU A 548 -4.86 36.45 1.55
CA GLU A 548 -4.01 36.11 0.41
C GLU A 548 -4.72 35.07 -0.48
N PRO A 549 -4.40 34.99 -1.78
CA PRO A 549 -4.79 33.85 -2.58
C PRO A 549 -4.05 32.58 -2.10
N ALA A 550 -4.67 31.41 -2.28
CA ALA A 550 -4.06 30.13 -1.92
C ALA A 550 -4.54 29.02 -2.84
N MET A 551 -3.70 28.01 -3.03
CA MET A 551 -3.98 26.80 -3.80
C MET A 551 -3.50 25.56 -3.04
N ALA A 552 -4.29 24.49 -3.13
CA ALA A 552 -3.90 23.16 -2.72
C ALA A 552 -4.17 22.16 -3.84
N VAL A 553 -3.22 21.26 -4.09
CA VAL A 553 -3.34 20.19 -5.08
C VAL A 553 -3.34 18.86 -4.34
N CYS A 554 -4.49 18.20 -4.34
CA CYS A 554 -4.75 16.98 -3.59
C CYS A 554 -4.80 15.76 -4.50
N ILE A 555 -3.94 14.77 -4.26
CA ILE A 555 -3.88 13.49 -4.97
C ILE A 555 -4.63 12.45 -4.14
N ASP A 556 -5.47 11.67 -4.82
CA ASP A 556 -6.15 10.49 -4.24
C ASP A 556 -5.37 9.23 -4.60
N ASP A 557 -4.39 8.89 -3.78
CA ASP A 557 -3.56 7.71 -3.97
C ASP A 557 -3.14 7.12 -2.62
N ALA A 558 -3.43 5.84 -2.42
CA ALA A 558 -3.17 5.16 -1.16
C ALA A 558 -1.67 5.03 -0.88
N ALA A 559 -0.84 4.79 -1.90
CA ALA A 559 0.58 4.62 -1.71
C ALA A 559 1.24 5.94 -1.30
N ILE A 560 0.95 7.04 -2.01
CA ILE A 560 1.45 8.37 -1.64
C ILE A 560 0.96 8.76 -0.25
N PHE A 561 -0.33 8.56 0.03
CA PHE A 561 -0.91 8.83 1.34
C PHE A 561 -0.19 8.07 2.47
N ASP A 562 0.02 6.75 2.31
CA ASP A 562 0.65 5.92 3.34
C ASP A 562 2.08 6.39 3.64
N HIS A 563 2.84 6.81 2.63
CA HIS A 563 4.19 7.35 2.83
C HIS A 563 4.16 8.63 3.66
N PHE A 564 3.36 9.62 3.28
CA PHE A 564 3.26 10.87 4.04
C PHE A 564 2.61 10.69 5.41
N ASN A 565 1.76 9.67 5.59
CA ASN A 565 1.17 9.35 6.89
C ASN A 565 2.18 8.74 7.88
N ARG A 566 3.18 7.99 7.39
CA ARG A 566 4.32 7.56 8.21
C ARG A 566 5.21 8.74 8.60
N ILE A 567 5.52 9.62 7.65
CA ILE A 567 6.32 10.83 7.90
C ILE A 567 5.62 11.72 8.93
N GLY A 568 4.31 11.95 8.77
CA GLY A 568 3.48 12.79 9.64
C GLY A 568 2.80 12.06 10.80
N GLN A 569 3.41 11.00 11.34
CA GLN A 569 2.77 10.19 12.39
C GLN A 569 2.61 10.94 13.72
N ASN A 570 3.60 11.78 14.07
CA ASN A 570 3.62 12.53 15.32
C ASN A 570 2.96 13.90 15.13
N VAL A 571 2.01 14.24 16.01
CA VAL A 571 1.23 15.47 15.94
C VAL A 571 1.15 16.16 17.30
N GLU A 572 1.08 17.49 17.28
CA GLU A 572 0.89 18.30 18.46
C GLU A 572 -0.45 17.99 19.12
N ASN A 573 -0.49 18.11 20.45
CA ASN A 573 -1.73 18.01 21.20
C ASN A 573 -2.75 19.05 20.72
N CYS A 574 -4.02 18.67 20.75
CA CYS A 574 -5.12 19.59 20.48
C CYS A 574 -5.09 20.74 21.51
N ALA A 575 -5.22 21.98 21.03
CA ALA A 575 -5.25 23.18 21.87
C ALA A 575 -6.67 23.51 22.36
#